data_AF-A0A922DCF5-F1
#
_entry.id   AF-A0A922DCF5-F1
#
_cell.length_a   1.000
_cell.length_b   1.000
_cell.length_c   1.000
_cell.angle_alpha   90.00
_cell.angle_beta   90.00
_cell.angle_gamma   90.00
#
_symmetry.space_group_name_H-M   'P 1'
#
loop_
_entity.id
_entity.type
_entity.pdbx_description
1 polymer ?
#
loop_
_entity_poly.entity_id
_entity_poly.type
_entity_poly.pdbx_seq_one_letter_code
_entity_poly.pdbx_strand_id
1 'polypeptide(L)'
;MDARLFQAVFHDDVAAFHTLLAEDPLLLHRVALNSIDNPLHISSLAGNTAITKDIVLRKPEFAGELNQQGFSPVHIASANGHVEIVRELLNINAGVDHVCLLKGKDGKLPLHCAVIKGRVDVVRLLVFACKESLALVTVHGETALHLAVKNNQLEVVRVLLEEMKRLDMMMEVINCTDKKGNTVLHLATLGKQHETIGMLIGEDAIATGVDVNFVNSSGFTPKDVLELMLQSGDESSNLYDVVEMFHHAGALKSGEMITTNHETLIACHRNDQAKVQHLDANPSSETVPSSSSRLSNIWKELTKEIEESSMESQNALMVVAVLIATLTYQAMLTPPSGTLSPESRKPAFGSHFTRIYVALGEAVMANDPEVFALFTVFNGIGFIASIDMISLLTQGFPLRAGLRFAILSMTATFVIGVFYVAPTNDGTVYAVVGVMGVGVLVEFARFML
;
A
#
# COMPACT_ATOMS: atom_id res chain seq x y z
N MET A 1 -12.62 8.35 33.59
CA MET A 1 -13.37 9.62 33.75
C MET A 1 -14.46 9.40 34.79
N ASP A 2 -14.78 10.40 35.63
CA ASP A 2 -15.95 10.34 36.53
C ASP A 2 -17.22 10.12 35.69
N ALA A 3 -18.01 9.10 36.02
CA ALA A 3 -19.23 8.76 35.29
C ALA A 3 -20.26 9.91 35.32
N ARG A 4 -20.30 10.69 36.40
CA ARG A 4 -21.20 11.86 36.52
C ARG A 4 -20.80 12.96 35.54
N LEU A 5 -19.50 13.21 35.43
CA LEU A 5 -18.97 14.18 34.46
C LEU A 5 -19.23 13.70 33.03
N PHE A 6 -19.02 12.41 32.75
CA PHE A 6 -19.29 11.86 31.42
C PHE A 6 -20.75 12.05 31.05
N GLN A 7 -21.68 11.70 31.96
CA GLN A 7 -23.10 11.81 31.72
C GLN A 7 -23.54 13.27 31.51
N ALA A 8 -23.04 14.20 32.32
CA ALA A 8 -23.33 15.63 32.17
C ALA A 8 -22.82 16.18 30.83
N VAL A 9 -21.57 15.87 30.49
CA VAL A 9 -20.94 16.33 29.24
C VAL A 9 -21.56 15.68 28.01
N PHE A 10 -22.03 14.44 28.09
CA PHE A 10 -22.64 13.72 26.97
C PHE A 10 -24.08 14.17 26.70
N HIS A 11 -24.87 14.47 27.74
CA HIS A 11 -26.28 14.86 27.61
C HIS A 11 -26.52 16.39 27.56
N ASP A 12 -25.46 17.20 27.47
CA ASP A 12 -25.50 18.66 27.51
C ASP A 12 -26.14 19.24 28.79
N ASP A 13 -26.00 18.55 29.93
CA ASP A 13 -26.51 19.04 31.21
C ASP A 13 -25.53 20.06 31.81
N VAL A 14 -25.67 21.31 31.35
CA VAL A 14 -24.84 22.45 31.80
C VAL A 14 -24.96 22.68 33.31
N ALA A 15 -26.15 22.47 33.90
CA ALA A 15 -26.37 22.71 35.32
C ALA A 15 -25.66 21.66 36.18
N ALA A 16 -25.77 20.38 35.82
CA ALA A 16 -25.01 19.31 36.46
C ALA A 16 -23.50 19.51 36.27
N PHE A 17 -23.07 19.92 35.07
CA PHE A 17 -21.67 20.19 34.78
C PHE A 17 -21.10 21.31 35.68
N HIS A 18 -21.82 22.43 35.82
CA HIS A 18 -21.39 23.52 36.71
C HIS A 18 -21.42 23.13 38.19
N THR A 19 -22.40 22.33 38.60
CA THR A 19 -22.47 21.80 39.98
C THR A 19 -21.26 20.94 40.29
N LEU A 20 -20.87 20.03 39.38
CA LEU A 20 -19.68 19.19 39.53
C LEU A 20 -18.38 20.01 39.56
N LEU A 21 -18.28 21.08 38.76
CA LEU A 21 -17.14 21.99 38.80
C LEU A 21 -17.10 22.85 40.08
N ALA A 22 -18.26 23.15 40.67
CA ALA A 22 -18.34 23.83 41.96
C ALA A 22 -17.95 22.90 43.12
N GLU A 23 -18.29 21.60 43.05
CA GLU A 23 -17.85 20.57 43.99
C GLU A 23 -16.34 20.35 43.93
N ASP A 24 -15.75 20.24 42.73
CA ASP A 24 -14.30 20.05 42.53
C ASP A 24 -13.77 20.96 41.39
N PRO A 25 -13.16 22.12 41.73
CA PRO A 25 -12.59 23.02 40.73
C PRO A 25 -11.41 22.42 39.93
N LEU A 26 -10.78 21.35 40.44
CA LEU A 26 -9.66 20.66 39.79
C LEU A 26 -10.11 19.39 39.06
N LEU A 27 -11.41 19.13 38.96
CA LEU A 27 -11.98 17.94 38.32
C LEU A 27 -11.43 17.72 36.91
N LEU A 28 -11.38 18.79 36.10
CA LEU A 28 -10.84 18.72 34.74
C LEU A 28 -9.36 18.31 34.72
N HIS A 29 -8.55 18.79 35.68
CA HIS A 29 -7.12 18.46 35.75
C HIS A 29 -6.88 16.99 36.10
N ARG A 30 -7.70 16.40 36.98
CA ARG A 30 -7.59 14.98 37.36
C ARG A 30 -8.05 14.04 36.24
N VAL A 31 -9.06 14.45 35.47
CA VAL A 31 -9.62 13.62 34.38
C VAL A 31 -8.59 13.38 33.28
N ALA A 32 -7.74 14.38 32.98
CA ALA A 32 -6.65 14.27 32.01
C ALA A 32 -5.68 13.10 32.30
N LEU A 33 -5.55 12.68 33.56
CA LEU A 33 -4.64 11.60 33.97
C LEU A 33 -5.26 10.20 33.88
N ASN A 34 -6.60 10.11 33.84
CA ASN A 34 -7.33 8.87 34.13
C ASN A 34 -8.32 8.43 33.04
N SER A 35 -8.46 9.16 31.92
CA SER A 35 -9.41 8.79 30.87
C SER A 35 -8.79 8.70 29.48
N ILE A 36 -9.37 7.76 28.72
CA ILE A 36 -9.07 7.48 27.32
C ILE A 36 -9.43 8.66 26.42
N ASP A 37 -10.56 9.31 26.73
CA ASP A 37 -11.06 10.52 26.07
C ASP A 37 -11.11 11.66 27.10
N ASN A 38 -10.62 12.84 26.73
CA ASN A 38 -10.80 14.04 27.55
C ASN A 38 -12.26 14.57 27.42
N PRO A 39 -12.74 15.42 28.35
CA PRO A 39 -14.10 15.98 28.30
C PRO A 39 -14.41 16.72 26.99
N LEU A 40 -13.38 17.27 26.33
CA LEU A 40 -13.52 17.98 25.06
C LEU A 40 -13.80 17.01 23.90
N HIS A 41 -13.20 15.81 23.88
CA HIS A 41 -13.56 14.75 22.92
C HIS A 41 -15.04 14.36 23.05
N ILE A 42 -15.55 14.23 24.28
CA ILE A 42 -16.93 13.78 24.52
C ILE A 42 -17.93 14.87 24.11
N SER A 43 -17.70 16.12 24.50
CA SER A 43 -18.55 17.24 24.06
C SER A 43 -18.52 17.41 22.53
N SER A 44 -17.35 17.22 21.92
CA SER A 44 -17.18 17.25 20.46
C SER A 44 -17.84 16.06 19.75
N LEU A 45 -17.94 14.91 20.41
CA LEU A 45 -18.65 13.73 19.89
C LEU A 45 -20.17 13.94 19.96
N ALA A 46 -20.66 14.50 21.07
CA ALA A 46 -22.09 14.70 21.33
C ALA A 46 -22.68 15.93 20.61
N GLY A 47 -21.86 16.94 20.31
CA GLY A 47 -22.33 18.19 19.69
C GLY A 47 -22.70 19.30 20.70
N ASN A 48 -22.18 19.20 21.92
CA ASN A 48 -22.61 20.02 23.06
C ASN A 48 -21.86 21.35 23.14
N THR A 49 -22.31 22.33 22.34
CA THR A 49 -21.64 23.62 22.15
C THR A 49 -21.43 24.43 23.43
N ALA A 50 -22.40 24.45 24.35
CA ALA A 50 -22.31 25.22 25.58
C ALA A 50 -21.20 24.69 26.49
N ILE A 51 -21.21 23.37 26.75
CA ILE A 51 -20.19 22.71 27.55
C ILE A 51 -18.81 22.79 26.89
N THR A 52 -18.72 22.65 25.55
CA THR A 52 -17.44 22.81 24.83
C THR A 52 -16.83 24.19 25.10
N LYS A 53 -17.61 25.28 24.98
CA LYS A 53 -17.10 26.64 25.24
C LYS A 53 -16.56 26.79 26.66
N ASP A 54 -17.28 26.26 27.64
CA ASP A 54 -16.87 26.32 29.04
C ASP A 54 -15.58 25.53 29.31
N ILE A 55 -15.45 24.34 28.72
CA ILE A 55 -14.24 23.51 28.84
C ILE A 55 -13.06 24.24 28.19
N VAL A 56 -13.23 24.78 26.97
CA VAL A 56 -12.19 25.50 26.23
C VAL A 56 -11.71 26.72 27.00
N LEU A 57 -12.62 27.50 27.59
CA LEU A 57 -12.28 28.68 28.39
C LEU A 57 -11.43 28.34 29.61
N ARG A 58 -11.69 27.19 30.25
CA ARG A 58 -11.01 26.78 31.49
C ARG A 58 -9.72 26.00 31.22
N LYS A 59 -9.70 25.16 30.18
CA LYS A 59 -8.61 24.23 29.84
C LYS A 59 -8.46 24.08 28.32
N PRO A 60 -7.83 25.07 27.65
CA PRO A 60 -7.62 25.02 26.20
C PRO A 60 -6.64 23.93 25.75
N GLU A 61 -5.76 23.47 26.65
CA GLU A 61 -4.76 22.41 26.40
C GLU A 61 -5.40 21.11 25.86
N PHE A 62 -6.65 20.82 26.26
CA PHE A 62 -7.39 19.64 25.81
C PHE A 62 -7.67 19.60 24.31
N ALA A 63 -7.60 20.73 23.61
CA ALA A 63 -7.83 20.79 22.18
C ALA A 63 -6.70 20.11 21.37
N GLY A 64 -5.48 20.08 21.91
CA GLY A 64 -4.31 19.49 21.27
C GLY A 64 -4.08 18.00 21.59
N GLU A 65 -4.76 17.48 22.61
CA GLU A 65 -4.60 16.09 23.04
C GLU A 65 -5.27 15.11 22.06
N LEU A 66 -4.60 14.00 21.78
CA LEU A 66 -5.14 12.89 20.99
C LEU A 66 -5.69 11.81 21.93
N ASN A 67 -6.87 11.28 21.64
CA ASN A 67 -7.37 10.09 22.33
C ASN A 67 -6.65 8.81 21.88
N GLN A 68 -7.01 7.65 22.46
CA GLN A 68 -6.42 6.36 22.09
C GLN A 68 -6.62 5.96 20.62
N GLN A 69 -7.64 6.50 19.96
CA GLN A 69 -7.87 6.25 18.54
C GLN A 69 -7.03 7.18 17.66
N GLY A 70 -6.21 8.07 18.26
CA GLY A 70 -5.37 9.02 17.55
C GLY A 70 -6.17 10.21 17.00
N PHE A 71 -7.29 10.59 17.60
CA PHE A 71 -8.08 11.75 17.16
C PHE A 71 -8.11 12.80 18.25
N SER A 72 -7.97 14.07 17.88
CA SER A 72 -8.24 15.19 18.78
C SER A 72 -9.71 15.61 18.73
N PRO A 73 -10.18 16.46 19.65
CA PRO A 73 -11.57 16.91 19.67
C PRO A 73 -12.02 17.56 18.34
N VAL A 74 -11.13 18.31 17.68
CA VAL A 74 -11.45 18.92 16.37
C VAL A 74 -11.63 17.89 15.27
N HIS A 75 -10.93 16.75 15.30
CA HIS A 75 -11.13 15.68 14.31
C HIS A 75 -12.52 15.07 14.45
N ILE A 76 -12.95 14.84 15.69
CA ILE A 76 -14.26 14.28 16.02
C ILE A 76 -15.37 15.25 15.62
N ALA A 77 -15.27 16.51 16.05
CA ALA A 77 -16.24 17.55 15.68
C ALA A 77 -16.33 17.72 14.16
N SER A 78 -15.19 17.64 13.46
CA SER A 78 -15.13 17.77 12.00
C SER A 78 -15.78 16.59 11.28
N ALA A 79 -15.56 15.36 11.75
CA ALA A 79 -16.21 14.17 11.20
C ALA A 79 -17.74 14.19 11.41
N ASN A 80 -18.19 14.66 12.58
CA ASN A 80 -19.60 14.72 12.94
C ASN A 80 -20.35 15.91 12.33
N GLY A 81 -19.63 16.93 11.85
CA GLY A 81 -20.24 18.11 11.22
C GLY A 81 -20.65 19.20 12.20
N HIS A 82 -20.09 19.24 13.41
CA HIS A 82 -20.42 20.24 14.42
C HIS A 82 -19.67 21.55 14.15
N VAL A 83 -20.18 22.35 13.21
CA VAL A 83 -19.57 23.59 12.73
C VAL A 83 -19.22 24.56 13.87
N GLU A 84 -20.15 24.79 14.80
CA GLU A 84 -19.92 25.71 15.92
C GLU A 84 -18.83 25.22 16.87
N ILE A 85 -18.74 23.92 17.14
CA ILE A 85 -17.65 23.36 17.95
C ILE A 85 -16.32 23.53 17.23
N VAL A 86 -16.26 23.24 15.93
CA VAL A 86 -15.05 23.45 15.14
C VAL A 86 -14.62 24.92 15.20
N ARG A 87 -15.56 25.86 15.06
CA ARG A 87 -15.28 27.30 15.17
C ARG A 87 -14.68 27.67 16.52
N GLU A 88 -15.26 27.20 17.62
CA GLU A 88 -14.76 27.48 18.97
C GLU A 88 -13.36 26.88 19.18
N LEU A 89 -13.11 25.65 18.69
CA LEU A 89 -11.81 25.00 18.80
C LEU A 89 -10.72 25.70 17.96
N LEU A 90 -11.08 26.28 16.82
CA LEU A 90 -10.15 27.03 15.96
C LEU A 90 -9.78 28.41 16.54
N ASN A 91 -10.65 28.99 17.37
CA ASN A 91 -10.42 30.29 18.02
C ASN A 91 -9.52 30.20 19.26
N ILE A 92 -8.99 29.02 19.59
CA ILE A 92 -8.14 28.81 20.76
C ILE A 92 -6.75 29.40 20.51
N ASN A 93 -6.46 30.55 21.13
CA ASN A 93 -5.17 31.26 21.04
C ASN A 93 -4.07 30.70 21.98
N ALA A 94 -4.21 29.48 22.50
CA ALA A 94 -3.47 28.98 23.67
C ALA A 94 -2.09 28.34 23.36
N GLY A 95 -1.38 28.77 22.32
CA GLY A 95 -0.03 28.27 22.03
C GLY A 95 0.05 26.80 21.58
N VAL A 96 -1.09 26.17 21.27
CA VAL A 96 -1.15 24.90 20.55
C VAL A 96 -1.02 25.26 19.07
N ASP A 97 0.13 24.95 18.47
CA ASP A 97 0.36 25.16 17.03
C ASP A 97 -0.81 24.58 16.23
N HIS A 98 -1.60 25.47 15.63
CA HIS A 98 -2.70 25.22 14.69
C HIS A 98 -3.41 23.86 14.87
N VAL A 99 -4.40 23.80 15.77
CA VAL A 99 -5.23 22.60 16.03
C VAL A 99 -5.83 22.00 14.74
N CYS A 100 -6.05 22.82 13.71
CA CYS A 100 -6.50 22.41 12.37
C CYS A 100 -5.46 21.62 11.53
N LEU A 101 -4.18 21.69 11.87
CA LEU A 101 -3.07 21.00 11.20
C LEU A 101 -2.58 19.78 11.98
N LEU A 102 -3.19 19.51 13.15
CA LEU A 102 -2.84 18.38 13.97
C LEU A 102 -3.09 17.08 13.19
N LYS A 103 -2.06 16.25 13.10
CA LYS A 103 -2.16 14.95 12.44
C LYS A 103 -2.68 13.92 13.45
N GLY A 104 -3.88 13.43 13.19
CA GLY A 104 -4.44 12.30 13.90
C GLY A 104 -4.03 10.95 13.28
N LYS A 105 -4.88 9.96 13.48
CA LYS A 105 -4.71 8.60 12.95
C LYS A 105 -4.50 8.60 11.44
N ASP A 106 -3.57 7.77 10.97
CA ASP A 106 -3.14 7.66 9.57
C ASP A 106 -2.63 9.00 8.98
N GLY A 107 -2.17 9.92 9.84
CA GLY A 107 -1.77 11.26 9.42
C GLY A 107 -2.92 12.11 8.90
N LYS A 108 -4.17 11.76 9.21
CA LYS A 108 -5.35 12.53 8.78
C LYS A 108 -5.42 13.83 9.56
N LEU A 109 -5.75 14.91 8.86
CA LEU A 109 -6.08 16.20 9.46
C LEU A 109 -7.58 16.25 9.75
N PRO A 110 -8.06 17.22 10.55
CA PRO A 110 -9.49 17.48 10.71
C PRO A 110 -10.22 17.70 9.38
N LEU A 111 -9.56 18.36 8.41
CA LEU A 111 -10.09 18.54 7.06
C LEU A 111 -10.34 17.19 6.37
N HIS A 112 -9.38 16.26 6.44
CA HIS A 112 -9.53 14.91 5.88
C HIS A 112 -10.74 14.18 6.48
N CYS A 113 -10.96 14.29 7.80
CA CYS A 113 -12.11 13.70 8.47
C CYS A 113 -13.45 14.31 8.01
N ALA A 114 -13.53 15.64 7.89
CA ALA A 114 -14.72 16.33 7.38
C ALA A 114 -15.04 15.92 5.94
N VAL A 115 -14.01 15.84 5.09
CA VAL A 115 -14.14 15.45 3.69
C VAL A 115 -14.64 14.03 3.55
N ILE A 116 -14.05 13.05 4.25
CA ILE A 116 -14.48 11.64 4.20
C ILE A 116 -15.97 11.50 4.55
N LYS A 117 -16.45 12.33 5.50
CA LYS A 117 -17.83 12.32 5.98
C LYS A 117 -18.78 13.26 5.23
N GLY A 118 -18.31 13.98 4.21
CA GLY A 118 -19.15 14.86 3.40
C GLY A 118 -19.61 16.14 4.11
N ARG A 119 -18.87 16.64 5.10
CA ARG A 119 -19.29 17.79 5.93
C ARG A 119 -18.91 19.12 5.28
N VAL A 120 -19.68 19.56 4.28
CA VAL A 120 -19.40 20.73 3.44
C VAL A 120 -19.14 22.02 4.26
N ASP A 121 -20.00 22.34 5.22
CA ASP A 121 -19.87 23.58 6.02
C ASP A 121 -18.59 23.59 6.86
N VAL A 122 -18.22 22.43 7.42
CA VAL A 122 -16.96 22.26 8.16
C VAL A 122 -15.77 22.37 7.22
N VAL A 123 -15.86 21.79 6.02
CA VAL A 123 -14.79 21.90 5.00
C VAL A 123 -14.54 23.37 4.66
N ARG A 124 -15.57 24.16 4.37
CA ARG A 124 -15.43 25.60 4.11
C ARG A 124 -14.78 26.33 5.29
N LEU A 125 -15.21 26.03 6.51
CA LEU A 125 -14.65 26.64 7.72
C LEU A 125 -13.16 26.30 7.91
N LEU A 126 -12.78 25.04 7.75
CA LEU A 126 -11.40 24.59 7.94
C LEU A 126 -10.46 25.12 6.85
N VAL A 127 -10.91 25.16 5.60
CA VAL A 127 -10.12 25.73 4.49
C VAL A 127 -9.95 27.23 4.65
N PHE A 128 -10.99 27.93 5.12
CA PHE A 128 -10.91 29.35 5.43
C PHE A 128 -9.90 29.63 6.56
N ALA A 129 -9.91 28.81 7.61
CA ALA A 129 -9.02 28.98 8.75
C ALA A 129 -7.57 28.57 8.43
N CYS A 130 -7.38 27.49 7.68
CA CYS A 130 -6.08 26.84 7.47
C CYS A 130 -5.93 26.36 6.03
N LYS A 131 -5.58 27.28 5.13
CA LYS A 131 -5.42 27.03 3.68
C LYS A 131 -4.38 25.95 3.38
N GLU A 132 -3.32 25.87 4.18
CA GLU A 132 -2.21 24.93 4.02
C GLU A 132 -2.69 23.47 4.14
N SER A 133 -3.82 23.23 4.81
CA SER A 133 -4.40 21.90 4.97
C SER A 133 -4.85 21.26 3.66
N LEU A 134 -5.04 22.04 2.58
CA LEU A 134 -5.42 21.53 1.26
C LEU A 134 -4.30 20.74 0.58
N ALA A 135 -3.05 21.14 0.77
CA ALA A 135 -1.87 20.53 0.15
C ALA A 135 -1.29 19.38 0.97
N LEU A 136 -1.65 19.28 2.25
CA LEU A 136 -1.17 18.23 3.13
C LEU A 136 -1.79 16.87 2.79
N VAL A 137 -0.98 15.83 2.93
CA VAL A 137 -1.35 14.45 2.57
C VAL A 137 -1.44 13.54 3.78
N THR A 138 -2.27 12.51 3.67
CA THR A 138 -2.33 11.41 4.64
C THR A 138 -1.08 10.51 4.55
N VAL A 139 -0.97 9.52 5.44
CA VAL A 139 0.04 8.45 5.33
C VAL A 139 -0.06 7.68 4.01
N HIS A 140 -1.19 7.74 3.29
CA HIS A 140 -1.34 7.13 1.96
C HIS A 140 -1.00 8.06 0.80
N GLY A 141 -0.46 9.25 1.07
CA GLY A 141 -0.19 10.26 0.03
C GLY A 141 -1.46 10.93 -0.51
N GLU A 142 -2.61 10.72 0.12
CA GLU A 142 -3.89 11.25 -0.36
C GLU A 142 -4.10 12.67 0.15
N THR A 143 -4.38 13.62 -0.75
CA THR A 143 -4.86 14.96 -0.39
C THR A 143 -6.36 14.93 -0.03
N ALA A 144 -6.88 16.03 0.50
CA ALA A 144 -8.32 16.21 0.71
C ALA A 144 -9.15 15.90 -0.56
N LEU A 145 -8.68 16.31 -1.74
CA LEU A 145 -9.39 16.06 -3.00
C LEU A 145 -9.42 14.57 -3.37
N HIS A 146 -8.33 13.82 -3.15
CA HIS A 146 -8.31 12.36 -3.34
C HIS A 146 -9.35 11.67 -2.47
N LEU A 147 -9.42 12.07 -1.18
CA LEU A 147 -10.38 11.49 -0.23
C LEU A 147 -11.83 11.82 -0.59
N ALA A 148 -12.10 13.04 -1.09
CA ALA A 148 -13.44 13.43 -1.52
C ALA A 148 -13.92 12.54 -2.68
N VAL A 149 -13.07 12.36 -3.70
CA VAL A 149 -13.37 11.49 -4.85
C VAL A 149 -13.49 10.03 -4.41
N LYS A 150 -12.55 9.50 -3.63
CA LYS A 150 -12.59 8.11 -3.17
C LYS A 150 -13.84 7.76 -2.35
N ASN A 151 -14.40 8.72 -1.62
CA ASN A 151 -15.64 8.55 -0.84
C ASN A 151 -16.89 9.04 -1.58
N ASN A 152 -16.80 9.36 -2.87
CA ASN A 152 -17.89 9.83 -3.74
C ASN A 152 -18.62 11.07 -3.18
N GLN A 153 -17.87 12.03 -2.62
CA GLN A 153 -18.41 13.24 -1.99
C GLN A 153 -18.43 14.40 -2.99
N LEU A 154 -19.33 14.32 -3.99
CA LEU A 154 -19.43 15.27 -5.11
C LEU A 154 -19.45 16.74 -4.66
N GLU A 155 -20.31 17.08 -3.71
CA GLU A 155 -20.45 18.47 -3.27
C GLU A 155 -19.19 18.99 -2.58
N VAL A 156 -18.49 18.12 -1.83
CA VAL A 156 -17.19 18.47 -1.25
C VAL A 156 -16.14 18.65 -2.32
N VAL A 157 -16.13 17.85 -3.40
CA VAL A 157 -15.23 18.05 -4.55
C VAL A 157 -15.45 19.44 -5.14
N ARG A 158 -16.71 19.82 -5.42
CA ARG A 158 -17.05 21.15 -5.94
C ARG A 158 -16.50 22.26 -5.05
N VAL A 159 -16.80 22.19 -3.75
CA VAL A 159 -16.35 23.18 -2.77
C VAL A 159 -14.83 23.26 -2.71
N LEU A 160 -14.13 22.12 -2.69
CA LEU A 160 -12.66 22.11 -2.66
C LEU A 160 -12.07 22.76 -3.92
N LEU A 161 -12.60 22.47 -5.11
CA LEU A 161 -12.15 23.08 -6.36
C LEU A 161 -12.40 24.60 -6.38
N GLU A 162 -13.56 25.05 -5.92
CA GLU A 162 -13.88 26.47 -5.78
C GLU A 162 -12.92 27.19 -4.83
N GLU A 163 -12.65 26.61 -3.66
CA GLU A 163 -11.73 27.18 -2.67
C GLU A 163 -10.27 27.17 -3.16
N MET A 164 -9.85 26.10 -3.85
CA MET A 164 -8.51 26.03 -4.47
C MET A 164 -8.34 27.10 -5.54
N LYS A 165 -9.37 27.35 -6.37
CA LYS A 165 -9.38 28.42 -7.36
C LYS A 165 -9.34 29.80 -6.70
N ARG A 166 -10.10 29.99 -5.61
CA ARG A 166 -10.11 31.25 -4.84
C ARG A 166 -8.76 31.55 -4.18
N LEU A 167 -8.04 30.52 -3.76
CA LEU A 167 -6.74 30.63 -3.07
C LEU A 167 -5.53 30.55 -4.01
N ASP A 168 -5.75 30.35 -5.32
CA ASP A 168 -4.70 30.14 -6.33
C ASP A 168 -3.76 28.96 -6.03
N MET A 169 -4.30 27.90 -5.40
CA MET A 169 -3.56 26.68 -5.01
C MET A 169 -3.84 25.50 -5.96
N MET A 170 -4.58 25.73 -7.05
CA MET A 170 -5.00 24.67 -7.96
C MET A 170 -3.81 23.88 -8.53
N MET A 171 -2.80 24.58 -9.04
CA MET A 171 -1.61 23.95 -9.68
C MET A 171 -0.78 23.10 -8.71
N GLU A 172 -0.80 23.44 -7.42
CA GLU A 172 -0.07 22.71 -6.39
C GLU A 172 -0.76 21.38 -6.03
N VAL A 173 -2.09 21.39 -5.94
CA VAL A 173 -2.85 20.27 -5.34
C VAL A 173 -3.48 19.33 -6.38
N ILE A 174 -3.85 19.85 -7.56
CA ILE A 174 -4.69 19.10 -8.53
C ILE A 174 -3.97 17.89 -9.13
N ASN A 175 -2.65 18.01 -9.36
CA ASN A 175 -1.80 16.97 -9.95
C ASN A 175 -1.02 16.17 -8.90
N CYS A 176 -1.31 16.35 -7.59
CA CYS A 176 -0.75 15.48 -6.58
C CYS A 176 -1.17 14.02 -6.84
N THR A 177 -0.30 13.10 -6.47
CA THR A 177 -0.53 11.66 -6.62
C THR A 177 -0.63 10.98 -5.26
N ASP A 178 -1.51 9.99 -5.16
CA ASP A 178 -1.48 9.05 -4.04
C ASP A 178 -0.20 8.18 -4.06
N LYS A 179 -0.02 7.33 -3.05
CA LYS A 179 1.10 6.37 -2.98
C LYS A 179 1.18 5.41 -4.17
N LYS A 180 0.09 5.19 -4.90
CA LYS A 180 0.04 4.34 -6.10
C LYS A 180 0.29 5.13 -7.39
N GLY A 181 0.64 6.42 -7.28
CA GLY A 181 0.83 7.31 -8.41
C GLY A 181 -0.46 7.77 -9.07
N ASN A 182 -1.63 7.49 -8.49
CA ASN A 182 -2.90 7.91 -9.07
C ASN A 182 -3.16 9.38 -8.75
N THR A 183 -3.42 10.16 -9.79
CA THR A 183 -4.03 11.49 -9.64
C THR A 183 -5.51 11.36 -9.32
N VAL A 184 -6.14 12.48 -8.92
CA VAL A 184 -7.59 12.55 -8.67
C VAL A 184 -8.40 12.09 -9.90
N LEU A 185 -7.92 12.37 -11.12
CA LEU A 185 -8.59 11.96 -12.36
C LEU A 185 -8.58 10.43 -12.56
N HIS A 186 -7.49 9.75 -12.17
CA HIS A 186 -7.46 8.28 -12.17
C HIS A 186 -8.51 7.70 -11.21
N LEU A 187 -8.62 8.26 -10.00
CA LEU A 187 -9.58 7.81 -9.00
C LEU A 187 -11.03 8.07 -9.44
N ALA A 188 -11.30 9.24 -10.03
CA ALA A 188 -12.64 9.59 -10.52
C ALA A 188 -13.07 8.66 -11.67
N THR A 189 -12.14 8.33 -12.56
CA THR A 189 -12.37 7.37 -13.66
C THR A 189 -12.63 5.97 -13.13
N LEU A 190 -11.78 5.47 -12.23
CA LEU A 190 -11.96 4.16 -11.60
C LEU A 190 -13.28 4.05 -10.84
N GLY A 191 -13.71 5.14 -10.20
CA GLY A 191 -14.98 5.23 -9.49
C GLY A 191 -16.21 5.42 -10.38
N LYS A 192 -16.06 5.50 -11.71
CA LYS A 192 -17.13 5.83 -12.67
C LYS A 192 -17.87 7.13 -12.32
N GLN A 193 -17.14 8.14 -11.82
CA GLN A 193 -17.73 9.40 -11.35
C GLN A 193 -17.79 10.43 -12.47
N HIS A 194 -18.73 10.26 -13.39
CA HIS A 194 -18.92 11.11 -14.57
C HIS A 194 -19.02 12.60 -14.23
N GLU A 195 -19.78 12.96 -13.18
CA GLU A 195 -19.94 14.36 -12.75
C GLU A 195 -18.65 14.95 -12.17
N THR A 196 -17.90 14.17 -11.37
CA THR A 196 -16.57 14.56 -10.88
C THR A 196 -15.60 14.78 -12.04
N ILE A 197 -15.61 13.90 -13.03
CA ILE A 197 -14.79 14.03 -14.24
C ILE A 197 -15.17 15.29 -15.00
N GLY A 198 -16.47 15.57 -15.17
CA GLY A 198 -16.95 16.81 -15.80
C GLY A 198 -16.47 18.07 -15.08
N MET A 199 -16.47 18.09 -13.74
CA MET A 199 -15.92 19.22 -12.97
C MET A 199 -14.40 19.39 -13.11
N LEU A 200 -13.67 18.32 -13.45
CA LEU A 200 -12.22 18.34 -13.62
C LEU A 200 -11.79 18.69 -15.06
N ILE A 201 -12.43 18.11 -16.07
CA ILE A 201 -11.99 18.18 -17.48
C ILE A 201 -13.09 18.53 -18.50
N GLY A 202 -14.35 18.69 -18.06
CA GLY A 202 -15.46 19.04 -18.96
C GLY A 202 -15.40 20.47 -19.48
N GLU A 203 -16.34 20.82 -20.38
CA GLU A 203 -16.43 22.18 -20.96
C GLU A 203 -16.61 23.27 -19.88
N ASP A 204 -17.37 22.96 -18.83
CA ASP A 204 -17.58 23.80 -17.64
C ASP A 204 -16.64 23.44 -16.47
N ALA A 205 -15.44 22.91 -16.77
CA ALA A 205 -14.50 22.49 -15.72
C ALA A 205 -14.17 23.64 -14.74
N ILE A 206 -14.25 23.32 -13.45
CA ILE A 206 -13.87 24.23 -12.37
C ILE A 206 -12.35 24.17 -12.18
N ALA A 207 -11.78 22.96 -12.35
CA ALA A 207 -10.35 22.75 -12.25
C ALA A 207 -9.62 23.29 -13.48
N THR A 208 -8.47 23.92 -13.25
CA THR A 208 -7.59 24.43 -14.32
C THR A 208 -6.21 23.81 -14.16
N GLY A 209 -5.63 23.29 -15.24
CA GLY A 209 -4.28 22.70 -15.22
C GLY A 209 -4.23 21.23 -14.80
N VAL A 210 -5.33 20.49 -14.95
CA VAL A 210 -5.36 19.03 -14.77
C VAL A 210 -4.50 18.38 -15.85
N ASP A 211 -3.49 17.61 -15.44
CA ASP A 211 -2.74 16.77 -16.37
C ASP A 211 -3.52 15.49 -16.67
N VAL A 212 -4.17 15.46 -17.83
CA VAL A 212 -4.96 14.32 -18.30
C VAL A 212 -4.10 13.13 -18.74
N ASN A 213 -2.81 13.36 -18.93
CA ASN A 213 -1.86 12.42 -19.51
C ASN A 213 -0.87 11.86 -18.48
N PHE A 214 -1.11 12.13 -17.20
CA PHE A 214 -0.28 11.63 -16.12
C PHE A 214 -0.33 10.09 -16.05
N VAL A 215 0.82 9.44 -15.84
CA VAL A 215 0.91 7.97 -15.69
C VAL A 215 1.05 7.58 -14.23
N ASN A 216 0.23 6.64 -13.78
CA ASN A 216 0.36 6.09 -12.42
C ASN A 216 1.55 5.13 -12.28
N SER A 217 1.80 4.63 -11.07
CA SER A 217 2.92 3.69 -10.82
C SER A 217 2.79 2.37 -11.59
N SER A 218 1.60 2.05 -12.10
CA SER A 218 1.33 0.90 -12.96
C SER A 218 1.52 1.20 -14.45
N GLY A 219 1.85 2.44 -14.83
CA GLY A 219 2.06 2.87 -16.20
C GLY A 219 0.78 3.18 -16.99
N PHE A 220 -0.37 3.27 -16.32
CA PHE A 220 -1.64 3.61 -16.96
C PHE A 220 -1.91 5.11 -16.84
N THR A 221 -2.43 5.68 -17.92
CA THR A 221 -3.06 7.00 -17.91
C THR A 221 -4.53 6.87 -17.46
N PRO A 222 -5.22 7.96 -17.07
CA PRO A 222 -6.63 7.87 -16.73
C PRO A 222 -7.48 7.43 -17.93
N LYS A 223 -7.06 7.75 -19.18
CA LYS A 223 -7.71 7.24 -20.40
C LYS A 223 -7.53 5.73 -20.58
N ASP A 224 -6.35 5.19 -20.27
CA ASP A 224 -6.14 3.74 -20.30
C ASP A 224 -7.01 3.03 -19.27
N VAL A 225 -7.16 3.62 -18.08
CA VAL A 225 -8.09 3.12 -17.05
C VAL A 225 -9.53 3.13 -17.57
N LEU A 226 -9.97 4.20 -18.23
CA LEU A 226 -11.31 4.29 -18.84
C LEU A 226 -11.56 3.17 -19.88
N GLU A 227 -10.58 2.89 -20.74
CA GLU A 227 -10.72 1.86 -21.77
C GLU A 227 -10.77 0.44 -21.21
N LEU A 228 -9.97 0.15 -20.18
CA LEU A 228 -10.08 -1.12 -19.46
C LEU A 228 -11.48 -1.31 -18.85
N MET A 229 -12.13 -0.22 -18.42
CA MET A 229 -13.49 -0.27 -17.91
C MET A 229 -14.52 -0.49 -19.03
N LEU A 230 -14.33 0.11 -20.21
CA LEU A 230 -15.17 -0.15 -21.39
C LEU A 230 -15.12 -1.63 -21.80
N GLN A 231 -13.93 -2.24 -21.77
CA GLN A 231 -13.73 -3.65 -22.09
C GLN A 231 -14.40 -4.60 -21.08
N SER A 232 -14.66 -4.13 -19.86
CA SER A 232 -15.32 -4.92 -18.80
C SER A 232 -16.84 -5.07 -18.98
N GLY A 233 -17.42 -4.51 -20.04
CA GLY A 233 -18.82 -4.74 -20.44
C GLY A 233 -19.86 -3.78 -19.85
N ASP A 234 -19.43 -2.58 -19.45
CA ASP A 234 -20.30 -1.60 -18.79
C ASP A 234 -20.94 -0.65 -19.84
N GLU A 235 -22.10 -1.03 -20.39
CA GLU A 235 -22.87 -0.22 -21.34
C GLU A 235 -23.70 0.89 -20.65
N SER A 236 -23.06 1.73 -19.84
CA SER A 236 -23.74 2.92 -19.30
C SER A 236 -23.65 4.07 -20.30
N SER A 237 -24.78 4.71 -20.61
CA SER A 237 -24.83 5.85 -21.56
C SER A 237 -23.89 6.98 -21.18
N ASN A 238 -23.67 7.18 -19.88
CA ASN A 238 -22.83 8.25 -19.34
C ASN A 238 -21.34 8.05 -19.64
N LEU A 239 -20.91 6.83 -19.98
CA LEU A 239 -19.51 6.52 -20.24
C LEU A 239 -19.05 7.06 -21.61
N TYR A 240 -19.97 7.14 -22.59
CA TYR A 240 -19.68 7.75 -23.89
C TYR A 240 -19.37 9.24 -23.74
N ASP A 241 -20.17 9.95 -22.92
CA ASP A 241 -19.95 11.36 -22.62
C ASP A 241 -18.59 11.56 -21.93
N VAL A 242 -18.19 10.66 -21.03
CA VAL A 242 -16.86 10.69 -20.41
C VAL A 242 -15.74 10.47 -21.43
N VAL A 243 -15.88 9.51 -22.35
CA VAL A 243 -14.90 9.30 -23.42
C VAL A 243 -14.75 10.58 -24.26
N GLU A 244 -15.86 11.21 -24.62
CA GLU A 244 -15.87 12.48 -25.36
C GLU A 244 -15.19 13.61 -24.57
N MET A 245 -15.46 13.75 -23.27
CA MET A 245 -14.75 14.70 -22.40
C MET A 245 -13.24 14.47 -22.39
N PHE A 246 -12.79 13.22 -22.29
CA PHE A 246 -11.37 12.87 -22.35
C PHE A 246 -10.74 13.20 -23.72
N HIS A 247 -11.48 13.00 -24.81
CA HIS A 247 -11.02 13.39 -26.14
C HIS A 247 -10.88 14.91 -26.30
N HIS A 248 -11.88 15.68 -25.85
CA HIS A 248 -11.82 17.14 -25.87
C HIS A 248 -10.69 17.70 -25.01
N ALA A 249 -10.40 17.04 -23.88
CA ALA A 249 -9.29 17.41 -23.01
C ALA A 249 -7.90 17.02 -23.56
N GLY A 250 -7.82 16.34 -24.72
CA GLY A 250 -6.55 15.95 -25.34
C GLY A 250 -5.87 14.75 -24.66
N ALA A 251 -6.64 13.87 -24.02
CA ALA A 251 -6.09 12.70 -23.37
C ALA A 251 -5.59 11.66 -24.39
N LEU A 252 -4.37 11.19 -24.19
CA LEU A 252 -3.70 10.16 -24.98
C LEU A 252 -3.57 8.88 -24.17
N LYS A 253 -3.39 7.75 -24.85
CA LYS A 253 -3.03 6.50 -24.18
C LYS A 253 -1.54 6.49 -23.83
N SER A 254 -1.14 5.76 -22.79
CA SER A 254 0.27 5.59 -22.42
C SER A 254 1.14 5.14 -23.62
N GLY A 255 0.63 4.20 -24.43
CA GLY A 255 1.32 3.73 -25.64
C GLY A 255 1.45 4.77 -26.76
N GLU A 256 0.46 5.67 -26.89
CA GLU A 256 0.45 6.75 -27.90
C GLU A 256 1.39 7.90 -27.51
N MET A 257 1.59 8.14 -26.20
CA MET A 257 2.53 9.14 -25.71
C MET A 257 3.99 8.81 -26.04
N ILE A 258 4.34 7.51 -26.03
CA ILE A 258 5.69 7.05 -26.39
C ILE A 258 5.96 7.37 -27.87
N THR A 259 4.95 7.22 -28.73
CA THR A 259 5.06 7.57 -30.16
C THR A 259 5.13 9.07 -30.40
N THR A 260 4.35 9.90 -29.69
CA THR A 260 4.43 11.36 -29.80
C THR A 260 5.73 11.90 -29.24
N ASN A 261 6.30 11.29 -28.19
CA ASN A 261 7.63 11.63 -27.68
C ASN A 261 8.72 11.26 -28.68
N HIS A 262 8.60 10.11 -29.37
CA HIS A 262 9.50 9.77 -30.46
C HIS A 262 9.35 10.71 -31.66
N GLU A 263 8.13 11.11 -32.02
CA GLU A 263 7.86 12.04 -33.13
C GLU A 263 8.25 13.49 -32.81
N THR A 264 8.09 13.95 -31.56
CA THR A 264 8.61 15.25 -31.11
C THR A 264 10.13 15.23 -30.99
N LEU A 265 10.74 14.14 -30.53
CA LEU A 265 12.20 13.95 -30.59
C LEU A 265 12.71 13.95 -32.05
N ILE A 266 11.97 13.34 -32.99
CA ILE A 266 12.29 13.36 -34.43
C ILE A 266 12.03 14.76 -35.03
N ALA A 267 11.02 15.50 -34.58
CA ALA A 267 10.73 16.86 -35.04
C ALA A 267 11.78 17.87 -34.53
N CYS A 268 12.25 17.72 -33.30
CA CYS A 268 13.38 18.47 -32.75
C CYS A 268 14.68 18.12 -33.50
N HIS A 269 14.91 16.83 -33.81
CA HIS A 269 16.07 16.41 -34.60
C HIS A 269 16.02 16.83 -36.08
N ARG A 270 14.84 17.07 -36.66
CA ARG A 270 14.70 17.50 -38.06
C ARG A 270 14.99 19.00 -38.24
N ASN A 271 14.83 19.83 -37.21
CA ASN A 271 15.17 21.26 -37.25
C ASN A 271 16.66 21.56 -37.00
N ASP A 272 17.39 20.65 -36.36
CA ASP A 272 18.84 20.83 -36.08
C ASP A 272 19.77 20.28 -37.17
N GLN A 273 19.27 19.56 -38.18
CA GLN A 273 20.10 19.04 -39.28
C GLN A 273 20.44 20.06 -40.39
N ALA A 274 20.09 21.34 -40.23
CA ALA A 274 20.51 22.41 -41.14
C ALA A 274 21.83 23.11 -40.75
N LYS A 275 22.52 22.67 -39.69
CA LYS A 275 23.82 23.26 -39.33
C LYS A 275 24.76 22.25 -38.67
N VAL A 276 26.02 22.35 -39.10
CA VAL A 276 27.23 21.68 -38.57
C VAL A 276 27.55 20.32 -39.20
N GLN A 277 28.22 20.44 -40.34
CA GLN A 277 29.21 19.47 -40.81
C GLN A 277 30.39 19.37 -39.81
N HIS A 278 30.98 18.18 -39.76
CA HIS A 278 32.31 17.81 -39.24
C HIS A 278 32.50 17.84 -37.71
N LEU A 279 32.65 16.65 -37.10
CA LEU A 279 33.93 16.14 -36.58
C LEU A 279 33.73 14.82 -35.79
N ASP A 280 34.34 13.77 -36.35
CA ASP A 280 34.99 12.59 -35.77
C ASP A 280 34.30 11.64 -34.78
N ALA A 281 34.49 10.36 -35.11
CA ALA A 281 33.99 9.16 -34.46
C ALA A 281 34.86 8.70 -33.27
N ASN A 282 34.21 8.10 -32.27
CA ASN A 282 34.72 6.89 -31.60
C ASN A 282 33.57 6.18 -30.86
N PRO A 283 33.41 4.84 -30.97
CA PRO A 283 32.33 4.11 -30.32
C PRO A 283 32.78 3.54 -28.98
N SER A 284 32.11 3.90 -27.89
CA SER A 284 32.20 3.19 -26.61
C SER A 284 30.93 2.37 -26.38
N SER A 285 31.13 1.06 -26.36
CA SER A 285 30.19 -0.01 -26.08
C SER A 285 29.29 0.24 -24.86
N GLU A 286 27.97 0.22 -25.07
CA GLU A 286 27.00 -0.03 -24.01
C GLU A 286 27.00 -1.51 -23.63
N THR A 287 27.30 -1.78 -22.37
CA THR A 287 27.27 -3.11 -21.76
C THR A 287 25.85 -3.43 -21.29
N VAL A 288 25.31 -4.55 -21.76
CA VAL A 288 24.03 -5.13 -21.31
C VAL A 288 24.16 -5.55 -19.83
N PRO A 289 23.25 -5.15 -18.92
CA PRO A 289 23.37 -5.51 -17.51
C PRO A 289 23.01 -6.98 -17.27
N SER A 290 23.85 -7.65 -16.47
CA SER A 290 23.77 -9.07 -16.11
C SER A 290 22.58 -9.39 -15.19
N SER A 291 22.08 -10.63 -15.31
CA SER A 291 20.87 -11.17 -14.66
C SER A 291 20.82 -11.07 -13.13
N SER A 292 21.97 -10.97 -12.44
CA SER A 292 22.02 -10.87 -10.98
C SER A 292 21.47 -9.55 -10.43
N SER A 293 21.59 -8.46 -11.20
CA SER A 293 21.07 -7.13 -10.81
C SER A 293 19.54 -7.11 -10.74
N ARG A 294 18.86 -7.84 -11.63
CA ARG A 294 17.39 -7.90 -11.70
C ARG A 294 16.77 -8.62 -10.50
N LEU A 295 17.33 -9.77 -10.11
CA LEU A 295 16.84 -10.51 -8.93
C LEU A 295 17.03 -9.71 -7.64
N SER A 296 18.14 -8.98 -7.51
CA SER A 296 18.36 -8.12 -6.34
C SER A 296 17.36 -6.96 -6.25
N ASN A 297 16.91 -6.43 -7.40
CA ASN A 297 15.92 -5.37 -7.45
C ASN A 297 14.52 -5.90 -7.14
N ILE A 298 14.18 -7.10 -7.62
CA ILE A 298 12.93 -7.79 -7.29
C ILE A 298 12.86 -8.07 -5.77
N TRP A 299 13.95 -8.57 -5.18
CA TRP A 299 14.01 -8.82 -3.75
C TRP A 299 13.85 -7.53 -2.92
N LYS A 300 14.47 -6.42 -3.34
CA LYS A 300 14.30 -5.12 -2.67
C LYS A 300 12.85 -4.63 -2.72
N GLU A 301 12.20 -4.80 -3.85
CA GLU A 301 10.79 -4.39 -4.01
C GLU A 301 9.87 -5.26 -3.16
N LEU A 302 10.09 -6.58 -3.13
CA LEU A 302 9.34 -7.51 -2.28
C LEU A 302 9.55 -7.22 -0.79
N THR A 303 10.78 -6.93 -0.35
CA THR A 303 11.03 -6.58 1.06
C THR A 303 10.29 -5.32 1.47
N LYS A 304 10.20 -4.35 0.56
CA LYS A 304 9.47 -3.10 0.78
C LYS A 304 7.96 -3.33 0.82
N GLU A 305 7.43 -4.15 -0.09
CA GLU A 305 6.01 -4.54 -0.11
C GLU A 305 5.59 -5.27 1.17
N ILE A 306 6.44 -6.15 1.70
CA ILE A 306 6.20 -6.89 2.94
C ILE A 306 6.25 -5.97 4.16
N GLU A 307 7.21 -5.05 4.22
CA GLU A 307 7.34 -4.07 5.32
C GLU A 307 6.16 -3.09 5.34
N GLU A 308 5.60 -2.74 4.18
CA GLU A 308 4.44 -1.86 4.03
C GLU A 308 3.09 -2.56 4.25
N SER A 309 3.07 -3.90 4.34
CA SER A 309 1.85 -4.70 4.48
C SER A 309 1.28 -4.74 5.92
N SER A 310 -0.03 -4.97 6.04
CA SER A 310 -0.73 -5.07 7.34
C SER A 310 -0.25 -6.28 8.16
N MET A 311 -0.27 -6.18 9.51
CA MET A 311 0.10 -7.29 10.39
C MET A 311 -0.74 -8.56 10.16
N GLU A 312 -2.01 -8.41 9.75
CA GLU A 312 -2.87 -9.55 9.40
C GLU A 312 -2.38 -10.26 8.14
N SER A 313 -1.95 -9.50 7.13
CA SER A 313 -1.36 -10.01 5.90
C SER A 313 0.00 -10.67 6.16
N GLN A 314 0.84 -10.06 6.99
CA GLN A 314 2.13 -10.64 7.41
C GLN A 314 1.94 -11.97 8.14
N ASN A 315 0.95 -12.07 9.04
CA ASN A 315 0.63 -13.30 9.76
C ASN A 315 0.11 -14.39 8.81
N ALA A 316 -0.79 -14.06 7.88
CA ALA A 316 -1.29 -15.00 6.87
C ALA A 316 -0.15 -15.50 5.97
N LEU A 317 0.73 -14.60 5.55
CA LEU A 317 1.86 -14.88 4.68
C LEU A 317 2.93 -15.73 5.38
N MET A 318 3.13 -15.53 6.68
CA MET A 318 3.97 -16.37 7.53
C MET A 318 3.44 -17.80 7.58
N VAL A 319 2.11 -17.99 7.75
CA VAL A 319 1.49 -19.31 7.73
C VAL A 319 1.68 -19.99 6.37
N VAL A 320 1.48 -19.27 5.27
CA VAL A 320 1.70 -19.80 3.91
C VAL A 320 3.17 -20.21 3.72
N ALA A 321 4.12 -19.37 4.13
CA ALA A 321 5.54 -19.69 4.02
C ALA A 321 5.93 -20.92 4.85
N VAL A 322 5.41 -21.07 6.08
CA VAL A 322 5.65 -22.25 6.92
C VAL A 322 5.05 -23.52 6.28
N LEU A 323 3.87 -23.42 5.67
CA LEU A 323 3.25 -24.55 4.97
C LEU A 323 4.07 -24.99 3.76
N ILE A 324 4.52 -24.05 2.92
CA ILE A 324 5.36 -24.35 1.76
C ILE A 324 6.70 -24.94 2.19
N ALA A 325 7.35 -24.38 3.23
CA ALA A 325 8.58 -24.93 3.80
C ALA A 325 8.38 -26.37 4.30
N THR A 326 7.25 -26.65 4.98
CA THR A 326 6.95 -27.99 5.49
C THR A 326 6.71 -28.99 4.36
N LEU A 327 5.92 -28.61 3.36
CA LEU A 327 5.61 -29.47 2.21
C LEU A 327 6.86 -29.80 1.39
N THR A 328 7.71 -28.80 1.12
CA THR A 328 8.96 -29.00 0.37
C THR A 328 9.98 -29.84 1.15
N TYR A 329 10.05 -29.66 2.47
CA TYR A 329 10.90 -30.49 3.33
C TYR A 329 10.45 -31.96 3.35
N GLN A 330 9.14 -32.22 3.50
CA GLN A 330 8.59 -33.59 3.51
C GLN A 330 8.71 -34.26 2.14
N ALA A 331 8.43 -33.53 1.06
CA ALA A 331 8.57 -34.03 -0.30
C ALA A 331 10.02 -34.43 -0.61
N MET A 332 11.00 -33.74 -0.02
CA MET A 332 12.41 -34.05 -0.21
C MET A 332 12.86 -35.31 0.54
N LEU A 333 12.42 -35.51 1.78
CA LEU A 333 12.77 -36.70 2.56
C LEU A 333 12.07 -37.97 2.06
N THR A 334 10.88 -37.79 1.46
CA THR A 334 10.08 -38.86 0.87
C THR A 334 9.68 -38.48 -0.54
N PRO A 335 10.60 -38.60 -1.53
CA PRO A 335 10.24 -38.36 -2.92
C PRO A 335 9.15 -39.35 -3.34
N PRO A 336 8.20 -38.94 -4.20
CA PRO A 336 7.10 -39.79 -4.61
C PRO A 336 7.62 -41.11 -5.23
N SER A 337 7.33 -42.22 -4.57
CA SER A 337 7.69 -43.57 -5.03
C SER A 337 6.52 -44.20 -5.78
N GLY A 338 6.71 -44.53 -7.05
CA GLY A 338 5.71 -45.29 -7.82
C GLY A 338 5.77 -46.77 -7.47
N THR A 339 4.63 -47.43 -7.26
CA THR A 339 4.57 -48.89 -7.21
C THR A 339 4.49 -49.44 -8.64
N LEU A 340 5.52 -50.15 -9.09
CA LEU A 340 5.42 -50.93 -10.32
C LEU A 340 4.71 -52.26 -9.99
N SER A 341 3.42 -52.37 -10.32
CA SER A 341 2.70 -53.65 -10.22
C SER A 341 3.29 -54.66 -11.21
N PRO A 342 3.57 -55.91 -10.82
CA PRO A 342 4.23 -56.90 -11.67
C PRO A 342 3.36 -57.49 -12.79
N GLU A 343 2.16 -56.96 -13.04
CA GLU A 343 1.24 -57.48 -14.05
C GLU A 343 1.00 -56.48 -15.19
N SER A 344 1.89 -56.46 -16.19
CA SER A 344 1.50 -56.11 -17.57
C SER A 344 2.64 -56.33 -18.57
N ARG A 345 3.04 -57.58 -18.81
CA ARG A 345 3.70 -57.92 -20.09
C ARG A 345 3.22 -59.27 -20.63
N LYS A 346 2.37 -59.22 -21.66
CA LYS A 346 2.35 -60.28 -22.69
C LYS A 346 3.68 -60.22 -23.45
N PRO A 347 4.30 -61.36 -23.81
CA PRO A 347 5.56 -61.33 -24.53
C PRO A 347 5.30 -61.04 -26.02
N ALA A 348 5.84 -59.95 -26.53
CA ALA A 348 6.09 -59.79 -27.96
C ALA A 348 7.59 -60.03 -28.21
N PHE A 349 7.83 -60.97 -29.11
CA PHE A 349 9.11 -61.52 -29.53
C PHE A 349 9.94 -60.46 -30.28
N GLY A 350 11.20 -60.24 -29.87
CA GLY A 350 12.19 -59.53 -30.69
C GLY A 350 13.13 -58.58 -29.94
N SER A 351 14.41 -58.97 -29.88
CA SER A 351 15.62 -58.16 -29.64
C SER A 351 15.88 -57.58 -28.23
N HIS A 352 17.12 -57.82 -27.79
CA HIS A 352 17.84 -57.33 -26.60
C HIS A 352 17.20 -56.16 -25.83
N PHE A 353 16.63 -56.46 -24.66
CA PHE A 353 16.37 -55.47 -23.63
C PHE A 353 17.01 -55.91 -22.32
N THR A 354 17.95 -55.10 -21.82
CA THR A 354 18.59 -55.24 -20.52
C THR A 354 17.52 -55.29 -19.44
N ARG A 355 17.50 -56.37 -18.63
CA ARG A 355 16.62 -56.49 -17.46
C ARG A 355 17.01 -55.42 -16.44
N ILE A 356 16.11 -54.47 -16.16
CA ILE A 356 16.21 -53.61 -14.98
C ILE A 356 15.55 -54.39 -13.83
N TYR A 357 16.34 -54.85 -12.87
CA TYR A 357 15.84 -55.36 -11.60
C TYR A 357 15.63 -54.16 -10.68
N VAL A 358 14.39 -53.91 -10.25
CA VAL A 358 14.09 -52.95 -9.19
C VAL A 358 14.03 -53.74 -7.88
N ALA A 359 14.89 -53.41 -6.92
CA ALA A 359 14.82 -53.99 -5.58
C ALA A 359 13.63 -53.37 -4.82
N LEU A 360 12.89 -54.19 -4.08
CA LEU A 360 11.73 -53.76 -3.30
C LEU A 360 12.20 -52.77 -2.21
N GLY A 361 11.81 -51.50 -2.31
CA GLY A 361 12.16 -50.46 -1.33
C GLY A 361 12.97 -49.27 -1.87
N GLU A 362 13.40 -49.29 -3.13
CA GLU A 362 14.04 -48.12 -3.76
C GLU A 362 12.99 -47.14 -4.31
N ALA A 363 13.18 -45.84 -4.07
CA ALA A 363 12.32 -44.80 -4.64
C ALA A 363 12.51 -44.76 -6.16
N VAL A 364 11.43 -45.00 -6.91
CA VAL A 364 11.46 -45.03 -8.39
C VAL A 364 12.05 -43.75 -9.00
N MET A 365 11.84 -42.60 -8.33
CA MET A 365 12.37 -41.31 -8.76
C MET A 365 13.89 -41.17 -8.57
N ALA A 366 14.50 -41.93 -7.66
CA ALA A 366 15.95 -41.92 -7.44
C ALA A 366 16.71 -42.72 -8.50
N ASN A 367 16.04 -43.50 -9.35
CA ASN A 367 16.70 -44.28 -10.39
C ASN A 367 16.92 -43.49 -11.69
N ASP A 368 16.26 -42.34 -11.85
CA ASP A 368 16.44 -41.41 -12.97
C ASP A 368 17.08 -40.09 -12.48
N PRO A 369 18.41 -39.91 -12.68
CA PRO A 369 19.14 -38.74 -12.19
C PRO A 369 18.62 -37.40 -12.71
N GLU A 370 18.11 -37.34 -13.95
CA GLU A 370 17.65 -36.09 -14.57
C GLU A 370 16.33 -35.61 -13.94
N VAL A 371 15.40 -36.55 -13.75
CA VAL A 371 14.10 -36.27 -13.11
C VAL A 371 14.29 -35.93 -11.63
N PHE A 372 15.20 -36.63 -10.95
CA PHE A 372 15.56 -36.33 -9.56
C PHE A 372 16.20 -34.95 -9.41
N ALA A 373 17.10 -34.57 -10.33
CA ALA A 373 17.74 -33.26 -10.33
C ALA A 373 16.72 -32.13 -10.51
N LEU A 374 15.79 -32.28 -11.46
CA LEU A 374 14.74 -31.29 -11.70
C LEU A 374 13.84 -31.10 -10.48
N PHE A 375 13.41 -32.21 -9.86
CA PHE A 375 12.60 -32.20 -8.65
C PHE A 375 13.33 -31.54 -7.47
N THR A 376 14.60 -31.86 -7.28
CA THR A 376 15.42 -31.30 -6.18
C THR A 376 15.63 -29.80 -6.36
N VAL A 377 15.86 -29.33 -7.59
CA VAL A 377 16.03 -27.90 -7.88
C VAL A 377 14.78 -27.10 -7.54
N PHE A 378 13.61 -27.51 -8.04
CA PHE A 378 12.37 -26.75 -7.81
C PHE A 378 11.90 -26.82 -6.34
N ASN A 379 12.06 -27.97 -5.67
CA ASN A 379 11.77 -28.07 -4.24
C ASN A 379 12.74 -27.22 -3.40
N GLY A 380 14.02 -27.20 -3.77
CA GLY A 380 15.01 -26.38 -3.10
C GLY A 380 14.73 -24.88 -3.26
N ILE A 381 14.32 -24.42 -4.44
CA ILE A 381 13.91 -23.02 -4.66
C ILE A 381 12.72 -22.66 -3.76
N GLY A 382 11.68 -23.51 -3.74
CA GLY A 382 10.50 -23.28 -2.88
C GLY A 382 10.83 -23.26 -1.39
N PHE A 383 11.73 -24.14 -0.95
CA PHE A 383 12.18 -24.21 0.44
C PHE A 383 13.00 -22.97 0.84
N ILE A 384 13.97 -22.56 0.02
CA ILE A 384 14.81 -21.37 0.28
C ILE A 384 13.96 -20.11 0.29
N ALA A 385 13.11 -19.91 -0.72
CA ALA A 385 12.21 -18.75 -0.79
C ALA A 385 11.28 -18.67 0.43
N SER A 386 10.82 -19.81 0.95
CA SER A 386 9.98 -19.87 2.15
C SER A 386 10.76 -19.50 3.42
N ILE A 387 12.03 -19.93 3.54
CA ILE A 387 12.90 -19.56 4.66
C ILE A 387 13.20 -18.08 4.65
N ASP A 388 13.56 -17.52 3.50
CA ASP A 388 13.83 -16.09 3.33
C ASP A 388 12.59 -15.28 3.71
N MET A 389 11.41 -15.77 3.33
CA MET A 389 10.14 -15.15 3.69
C MET A 389 9.86 -15.17 5.20
N ILE A 390 10.06 -16.31 5.87
CA ILE A 390 9.92 -16.44 7.33
C ILE A 390 10.92 -15.50 8.04
N SER A 391 12.14 -15.41 7.51
CA SER A 391 13.19 -14.54 8.01
C SER A 391 12.82 -13.05 7.92
N LEU A 392 12.29 -12.61 6.78
CA LEU A 392 11.80 -11.23 6.57
C LEU A 392 10.62 -10.89 7.50
N LEU A 393 9.62 -11.77 7.58
CA LEU A 393 8.41 -11.54 8.37
C LEU A 393 8.67 -11.54 9.89
N THR A 394 9.77 -12.14 10.35
CA THR A 394 10.13 -12.22 11.77
C THR A 394 11.17 -11.19 12.21
N GLN A 395 11.51 -10.22 11.35
CA GLN A 395 12.42 -9.11 11.64
C GLN A 395 11.96 -8.19 12.77
N GLY A 396 10.75 -8.33 13.34
CA GLY A 396 10.29 -7.59 14.51
C GLY A 396 10.45 -8.33 15.84
N PHE A 397 10.72 -9.64 15.83
CA PHE A 397 10.52 -10.52 16.99
C PHE A 397 11.60 -10.33 18.09
N PRO A 398 11.30 -10.47 19.41
CA PRO A 398 12.30 -10.30 20.47
C PRO A 398 13.31 -11.47 20.61
N LEU A 399 12.99 -12.69 20.14
CA LEU A 399 13.84 -13.88 20.25
C LEU A 399 14.50 -14.28 18.92
N ARG A 400 14.98 -13.30 18.15
CA ARG A 400 15.51 -13.55 16.79
C ARG A 400 16.59 -14.62 16.78
N ALA A 401 17.60 -14.50 17.64
CA ALA A 401 18.73 -15.43 17.67
C ALA A 401 18.34 -16.92 17.79
N GLY A 402 17.32 -17.23 18.62
CA GLY A 402 16.83 -18.60 18.77
C GLY A 402 16.12 -19.11 17.51
N LEU A 403 15.29 -18.28 16.89
CA LEU A 403 14.63 -18.61 15.62
C LEU A 403 15.65 -18.78 14.48
N ARG A 404 16.68 -17.92 14.41
CA ARG A 404 17.76 -18.02 13.42
C ARG A 404 18.51 -19.34 13.53
N PHE A 405 18.82 -19.78 14.76
CA PHE A 405 19.47 -21.06 15.00
C PHE A 405 18.60 -22.25 14.59
N ALA A 406 17.28 -22.19 14.84
CA ALA A 406 16.35 -23.22 14.42
C ALA A 406 16.24 -23.33 12.88
N ILE A 407 16.16 -22.19 12.18
CA ILE A 407 16.16 -22.14 10.71
C ILE A 407 17.45 -22.71 10.14
N LEU A 408 18.62 -22.37 10.71
CA LEU A 408 19.90 -22.95 10.31
C LEU A 408 19.92 -24.48 10.47
N SER A 409 19.48 -24.98 11.62
CA SER A 409 19.40 -26.42 11.88
C SER A 409 18.53 -27.14 10.86
N MET A 410 17.33 -26.61 10.58
CA MET A 410 16.39 -27.15 9.58
C MET A 410 16.97 -27.13 8.16
N THR A 411 17.72 -26.09 7.84
CA THR A 411 18.36 -25.93 6.53
C THR A 411 19.50 -26.92 6.35
N ALA A 412 20.31 -27.13 7.40
CA ALA A 412 21.39 -28.12 7.40
C ALA A 412 20.83 -29.54 7.25
N THR A 413 19.74 -29.88 7.95
CA THR A 413 19.10 -31.20 7.81
C THR A 413 18.49 -31.39 6.42
N PHE A 414 17.94 -30.33 5.81
CA PHE A 414 17.46 -30.38 4.42
C PHE A 414 18.58 -30.72 3.45
N VAL A 415 19.72 -30.00 3.50
CA VAL A 415 20.88 -30.25 2.63
C VAL A 415 21.45 -31.66 2.83
N ILE A 416 21.62 -32.10 4.09
CA ILE A 416 22.12 -33.44 4.40
C ILE A 416 21.15 -34.53 3.89
N GLY A 417 19.84 -34.32 4.05
CA GLY A 417 18.81 -35.23 3.54
C GLY A 417 18.88 -35.38 2.02
N VAL A 418 19.07 -34.28 1.30
CA VAL A 418 19.24 -34.28 -0.16
C VAL A 418 20.45 -35.11 -0.57
N PHE A 419 21.59 -34.93 0.11
CA PHE A 419 22.80 -35.72 -0.16
C PHE A 419 22.62 -37.22 0.05
N TYR A 420 21.81 -37.62 1.03
CA TYR A 420 21.61 -39.03 1.35
C TYR A 420 20.60 -39.74 0.44
N VAL A 421 19.60 -39.01 -0.05
CA VAL A 421 18.57 -39.53 -0.97
C VAL A 421 19.05 -39.55 -2.43
N ALA A 422 20.07 -38.76 -2.76
CA ALA A 422 20.58 -38.64 -4.12
C ALA A 422 21.11 -39.97 -4.71
N PRO A 423 20.86 -40.25 -6.01
CA PRO A 423 21.44 -41.40 -6.69
C PRO A 423 22.97 -41.36 -6.64
N THR A 424 23.58 -42.48 -6.24
CA THR A 424 24.99 -42.55 -5.86
C THR A 424 25.99 -42.50 -7.03
N ASN A 425 25.52 -42.45 -8.29
CA ASN A 425 26.36 -42.70 -9.47
C ASN A 425 26.50 -41.54 -10.47
N ASP A 426 25.96 -40.34 -10.20
CA ASP A 426 26.06 -39.23 -11.16
C ASP A 426 26.66 -37.95 -10.53
N GLY A 427 27.83 -37.54 -11.04
CA GLY A 427 28.53 -36.34 -10.60
C GLY A 427 27.76 -35.05 -10.87
N THR A 428 26.79 -35.07 -11.81
CA THR A 428 25.92 -33.93 -12.10
C THR A 428 24.96 -33.64 -10.93
N VAL A 429 24.46 -34.66 -10.25
CA VAL A 429 23.58 -34.51 -9.09
C VAL A 429 24.34 -33.92 -7.92
N TYR A 430 25.56 -34.38 -7.65
CA TYR A 430 26.43 -33.78 -6.62
C TYR A 430 26.80 -32.32 -6.93
N ALA A 431 26.98 -31.96 -8.20
CA ALA A 431 27.23 -30.59 -8.60
C ALA A 431 26.00 -29.68 -8.37
N VAL A 432 24.80 -30.15 -8.72
CA VAL A 432 23.54 -29.40 -8.50
C VAL A 432 23.25 -29.26 -7.00
N VAL A 433 23.36 -30.35 -6.24
CA VAL A 433 23.18 -30.34 -4.77
C VAL A 433 24.24 -29.48 -4.10
N GLY A 434 25.49 -29.52 -4.58
CA GLY A 434 26.57 -28.66 -4.12
C GLY A 434 26.30 -27.17 -4.38
N VAL A 435 25.85 -26.80 -5.58
CA VAL A 435 25.49 -25.42 -5.92
C VAL A 435 24.31 -24.93 -5.08
N MET A 436 23.29 -25.76 -4.86
CA MET A 436 22.17 -25.44 -3.98
C MET A 436 22.64 -25.28 -2.52
N GLY A 437 23.49 -26.18 -2.03
CA GLY A 437 24.07 -26.10 -0.68
C GLY A 437 24.95 -24.85 -0.50
N VAL A 438 25.70 -24.45 -1.52
CA VAL A 438 26.47 -23.19 -1.51
C VAL A 438 25.55 -21.98 -1.55
N GLY A 439 24.50 -21.98 -2.36
CA GLY A 439 23.50 -20.90 -2.39
C GLY A 439 22.84 -20.70 -1.02
N VAL A 440 22.48 -21.81 -0.38
CA VAL A 440 21.95 -21.85 0.99
C VAL A 440 22.95 -21.31 2.02
N LEU A 441 24.23 -21.69 1.92
CA LEU A 441 25.30 -21.19 2.81
C LEU A 441 25.59 -19.70 2.60
N VAL A 442 25.46 -19.21 1.36
CA VAL A 442 25.62 -17.78 1.03
C VAL A 442 24.48 -16.95 1.61
N GLU A 443 23.24 -17.42 1.51
CA GLU A 443 22.10 -16.75 2.18
C GLU A 443 22.21 -16.84 3.71
N PHE A 444 22.69 -17.97 4.24
CA PHE A 444 23.01 -18.08 5.66
C PHE A 444 24.08 -17.07 6.11
N ALA A 445 25.13 -16.86 5.32
CA ALA A 445 26.17 -15.87 5.61
C ALA A 445 25.63 -14.43 5.56
N ARG A 446 24.71 -14.12 4.62
CA ARG A 446 24.00 -12.83 4.57
C ARG A 446 23.11 -12.57 5.79
N PHE A 447 22.67 -13.62 6.46
CA PHE A 447 21.75 -13.54 7.59
C PHE A 447 22.45 -13.45 8.96
N MET A 448 23.73 -13.82 9.02
CA MET A 448 24.58 -13.75 10.23
C MET A 448 25.38 -12.46 10.35
N LEU A 449 25.65 -11.78 9.23
CA LEU A 449 26.18 -10.41 9.15
C LEU A 449 25.04 -9.40 9.25
#